data_AF-A0A7X8F0Z7-F1
#
_entry.id   AF-A0A7X8F0Z7-F1
#
_cell.length_a   1.000
_cell.length_b   1.000
_cell.length_c   1.000
_cell.angle_alpha   90.00
_cell.angle_beta   90.00
_cell.angle_gamma   90.00
#
_symmetry.space_group_name_H-M   'P 1'
#
loop_
_entity.id
_entity.type
_entity.pdbx_description
1 polymer ?
#
loop_
_entity_poly.entity_id
_entity_poly.type
_entity_poly.pdbx_seq_one_letter_code
_entity_poly.pdbx_strand_id
1 'polypeptide(L)'
;MNIHFDTHFKKQIITILPGEFFSTDKDVLISTLLGSCISIAIFDPENKSGGLNHFMLPTTNRIKEISSEEQGRYGNFAIELLINDMLKKGSKKENLTAKIFGGSNVLDDCGYHPNSTGVNNILFALDYLSTEKIPITANDTGGIFPRKIFYNPRTAKIFLKRIQRSDLTLKEIKQRESIYKEKIQNEQIKAGDITWF
;
A
#
# COMPACT_ATOMS: atom_id res chain seq x y z
N MET A 1 -10.90 -4.73 7.78
CA MET A 1 -10.07 -5.97 7.73
C MET A 1 -10.89 -7.26 7.71
N ASN A 2 -10.66 -8.10 6.69
CA ASN A 2 -11.27 -9.44 6.55
C ASN A 2 -10.26 -10.52 6.96
N ILE A 3 -10.65 -11.42 7.85
CA ILE A 3 -9.80 -12.45 8.45
C ILE A 3 -10.33 -13.83 8.09
N HIS A 4 -9.49 -14.69 7.52
CA HIS A 4 -9.85 -16.08 7.23
C HIS A 4 -8.65 -17.01 7.41
N PHE A 5 -8.88 -18.31 7.58
CA PHE A 5 -7.81 -19.30 7.60
C PHE A 5 -7.65 -19.90 6.20
N ASP A 6 -6.42 -19.90 5.69
CA ASP A 6 -6.11 -20.47 4.38
C ASP A 6 -5.48 -21.86 4.55
N THR A 7 -6.07 -22.85 3.89
CA THR A 7 -5.65 -24.26 4.00
C THR A 7 -4.37 -24.56 3.24
N HIS A 8 -4.02 -23.77 2.22
CA HIS A 8 -2.79 -23.92 1.45
C HIS A 8 -1.59 -23.41 2.25
N PHE A 9 -1.70 -22.23 2.85
CA PHE A 9 -0.66 -21.67 3.70
C PHE A 9 -0.67 -22.22 5.12
N LYS A 10 -1.77 -22.84 5.56
CA LYS A 10 -2.01 -23.27 6.95
C LYS A 10 -1.82 -22.13 7.95
N LYS A 11 -2.21 -20.91 7.57
CA LYS A 11 -2.08 -19.70 8.37
C LYS A 11 -3.34 -18.86 8.27
N GLN A 12 -3.55 -18.02 9.29
CA GLN A 12 -4.55 -16.97 9.26
C GLN A 12 -4.10 -15.87 8.30
N ILE A 13 -5.00 -15.45 7.41
CA ILE A 13 -4.79 -14.37 6.45
C ILE A 13 -5.67 -13.18 6.85
N ILE A 14 -5.02 -12.04 7.01
CA ILE A 14 -5.63 -10.74 7.25
C ILE A 14 -5.54 -9.95 5.95
N THR A 15 -6.69 -9.66 5.34
CA THR A 15 -6.74 -8.89 4.10
C THR A 15 -6.92 -7.42 4.42
N ILE A 16 -5.96 -6.61 3.94
CA ILE A 16 -6.04 -5.15 4.00
C ILE A 16 -6.53 -4.59 2.66
N LEU A 17 -7.41 -3.62 2.75
CA LEU A 17 -7.96 -2.86 1.63
C LEU A 17 -7.16 -1.56 1.41
N PRO A 18 -7.35 -0.87 0.28
CA PRO A 18 -6.72 0.43 0.07
C PRO A 18 -7.09 1.42 1.18
N GLY A 19 -6.09 2.11 1.72
CA GLY A 19 -6.24 2.99 2.87
C GLY A 19 -6.00 2.30 4.22
N GLU A 20 -5.99 0.97 4.27
CA GLU A 20 -5.72 0.23 5.50
C GLU A 20 -4.22 -0.10 5.63
N PHE A 21 -3.79 -0.27 6.87
CA PHE A 21 -2.49 -0.85 7.22
C PHE A 21 -2.69 -1.85 8.36
N PHE A 22 -1.74 -2.75 8.53
CA PHE A 22 -1.73 -3.67 9.66
C PHE A 22 -0.31 -4.06 10.04
N SER A 23 0.00 -4.11 11.34
CA SER A 23 1.29 -4.61 11.84
C SER A 23 1.10 -5.59 13.00
N THR A 24 1.96 -6.61 13.07
CA THR A 24 1.94 -7.63 14.12
C THR A 24 3.26 -8.42 14.17
N ASP A 25 3.53 -9.02 15.32
CA ASP A 25 4.59 -10.02 15.58
C ASP A 25 4.08 -11.48 15.50
N LYS A 26 2.76 -11.64 15.30
CA LYS A 26 2.10 -12.94 15.19
C LYS A 26 2.43 -13.62 13.86
N ASP A 27 2.41 -14.95 13.87
CA ASP A 27 2.67 -15.75 12.68
C ASP A 27 1.43 -15.88 11.78
N VAL A 28 1.04 -14.76 11.17
CA VAL A 28 -0.08 -14.64 10.24
C VAL A 28 0.43 -14.24 8.85
N LEU A 29 -0.48 -14.15 7.87
CA LEU A 29 -0.21 -13.52 6.59
C LEU A 29 -1.06 -12.26 6.45
N ILE A 30 -0.46 -11.18 5.98
CA ILE A 30 -1.17 -9.98 5.58
C ILE A 30 -1.27 -10.02 4.05
N SER A 31 -2.48 -9.94 3.50
CA SER A 31 -2.68 -10.01 2.05
C SER A 31 -3.31 -8.75 1.51
N THR A 32 -2.94 -8.40 0.28
CA THR A 32 -3.60 -7.33 -0.47
C THR A 32 -3.43 -7.50 -1.97
N LEU A 33 -4.25 -6.78 -2.74
CA LEU A 33 -4.30 -6.82 -4.19
C LEU A 33 -3.93 -5.44 -4.74
N LEU A 34 -2.89 -5.41 -5.59
CA LEU A 34 -2.26 -4.19 -6.08
C LEU A 34 -2.41 -4.07 -7.59
N GLY A 35 -3.00 -2.95 -8.03
CA GLY A 35 -2.89 -2.42 -9.39
C GLY A 35 -1.88 -1.27 -9.40
N SER A 36 -2.37 -0.06 -9.67
CA SER A 36 -1.64 1.21 -9.63
C SER A 36 -1.25 1.67 -8.21
N CYS A 37 -1.88 1.12 -7.19
CA CYS A 37 -1.56 1.35 -5.78
C CYS A 37 -0.22 0.72 -5.38
N ILE A 38 0.35 1.19 -4.27
CA ILE A 38 1.60 0.65 -3.71
C ILE A 38 1.36 0.10 -2.30
N SER A 39 2.04 -0.99 -2.00
CA SER A 39 2.24 -1.47 -0.64
C SER A 39 3.71 -1.43 -0.27
N ILE A 40 3.98 -0.95 0.93
CA ILE A 40 5.28 -1.03 1.58
C ILE A 40 5.15 -1.98 2.76
N ALA A 41 5.97 -3.03 2.75
CA ALA A 41 6.14 -3.94 3.86
C ALA A 41 7.34 -3.47 4.69
N ILE A 42 7.11 -3.17 5.97
CA ILE A 42 8.16 -2.79 6.91
C ILE A 42 8.41 -3.95 7.87
N PHE A 43 9.67 -4.19 8.20
CA PHE A 43 10.09 -5.27 9.09
C PHE A 43 11.21 -4.83 10.03
N ASP A 44 11.07 -5.15 11.31
CA ASP A 44 12.11 -5.10 12.33
C ASP A 44 12.65 -6.53 12.57
N PRO A 45 13.88 -6.85 12.15
CA PRO A 45 14.47 -8.18 12.32
C PRO A 45 14.77 -8.53 13.78
N GLU A 46 15.04 -7.55 14.63
CA GLU A 46 15.35 -7.76 16.05
C GLU A 46 14.07 -8.09 16.81
N ASN A 47 13.01 -7.31 16.59
CA ASN A 47 11.70 -7.52 17.23
C ASN A 47 10.88 -8.64 16.55
N LYS A 48 11.30 -9.13 15.39
CA LYS A 48 10.57 -10.09 14.54
C LYS A 48 9.11 -9.67 14.32
N SER A 49 8.94 -8.38 14.08
CA SER A 49 7.65 -7.73 13.91
C SER A 49 7.65 -6.97 12.59
N GLY A 50 6.49 -6.93 11.95
CA GLY A 50 6.36 -6.30 10.66
C GLY A 50 4.95 -5.81 10.42
N GLY A 51 4.82 -4.98 9.40
CA GLY A 51 3.50 -4.63 8.90
C GLY A 51 3.52 -4.24 7.44
N LEU A 52 2.31 -4.08 6.92
CA LEU A 52 2.04 -3.80 5.52
C LEU A 52 1.02 -2.68 5.45
N ASN A 53 1.27 -1.70 4.61
CA ASN A 53 0.27 -0.70 4.24
C ASN A 53 -0.22 -0.92 2.81
N HIS A 54 -1.30 -0.23 2.45
CA HIS A 54 -1.77 -0.13 1.07
C HIS A 54 -2.23 1.31 0.82
N PHE A 55 -1.39 2.11 0.17
CA PHE A 55 -1.73 3.49 -0.19
C PHE A 55 -1.96 3.63 -1.69
N MET A 56 -2.74 4.64 -2.06
CA MET A 56 -3.22 4.86 -3.43
C MET A 56 -2.64 6.10 -4.08
N LEU A 57 -2.31 7.12 -3.28
CA LEU A 57 -1.81 8.40 -3.74
C LEU A 57 -0.52 8.77 -3.00
N PRO A 58 0.37 9.56 -3.61
CA PRO A 58 1.67 9.85 -3.01
C PRO A 58 1.55 10.75 -1.78
N THR A 59 0.91 11.92 -1.90
CA THR A 59 0.80 12.91 -0.82
C THR A 59 -0.53 13.66 -0.85
N THR A 60 -0.87 14.30 0.27
CA THR A 60 -1.88 15.37 0.33
C THR A 60 -1.43 16.48 1.28
N ASN A 61 -1.75 17.71 0.91
CA ASN A 61 -1.49 18.90 1.76
C ASN A 61 -2.64 19.17 2.74
N ARG A 62 -3.75 18.40 2.66
CA ARG A 62 -4.98 18.65 3.43
C ARG A 62 -4.98 17.92 4.77
N ILE A 63 -3.95 18.14 5.59
CA ILE A 63 -3.72 17.40 6.85
C ILE A 63 -4.87 17.58 7.88
N LYS A 64 -5.48 18.78 7.93
CA LYS A 64 -6.46 19.16 8.95
C LYS A 64 -7.92 18.83 8.61
N GLU A 65 -8.19 18.36 7.40
CA GLU A 65 -9.56 18.24 6.86
C GLU A 65 -9.95 16.79 6.55
N ILE A 66 -9.06 15.82 6.77
CA ILE A 66 -9.25 14.43 6.39
C ILE A 66 -9.30 13.53 7.63
N SER A 67 -10.26 12.61 7.64
CA SER A 67 -10.42 11.56 8.65
C SER A 67 -9.23 10.59 8.64
N SER A 68 -9.04 9.83 9.73
CA SER A 68 -7.96 8.83 9.83
C SER A 68 -8.01 7.76 8.73
N GLU A 69 -9.21 7.39 8.27
CA GLU A 69 -9.41 6.48 7.14
C GLU A 69 -8.98 7.09 5.80
N GLU A 70 -9.07 8.41 5.68
CA GLU A 70 -8.62 9.13 4.49
C GLU A 70 -7.11 9.35 4.49
N GLN A 71 -6.50 9.53 5.66
CA GLN A 71 -5.06 9.65 5.81
C GLN A 71 -4.33 8.41 5.26
N GLY A 72 -4.77 7.20 5.61
CA GLY A 72 -4.14 5.96 5.14
C GLY A 72 -4.13 5.76 3.62
N ARG A 73 -4.89 6.56 2.87
CA ARG A 73 -4.93 6.52 1.39
C ARG A 73 -3.71 7.19 0.76
N TYR A 74 -3.06 8.09 1.49
CA TYR A 74 -1.90 8.86 1.04
C TYR A 74 -0.62 8.29 1.64
N GLY A 75 0.40 8.12 0.80
CA GLY A 75 1.64 7.43 1.16
C GLY A 75 2.35 8.06 2.34
N ASN A 76 2.41 9.39 2.41
CA ASN A 76 3.08 10.08 3.52
C ASN A 76 2.49 9.71 4.89
N PHE A 77 1.16 9.64 5.00
CA PHE A 77 0.50 9.24 6.23
C PHE A 77 0.50 7.72 6.42
N ALA A 78 0.27 6.95 5.36
CA ALA A 78 0.17 5.49 5.45
C ALA A 78 1.48 4.84 5.91
N ILE A 79 2.62 5.39 5.49
CA ILE A 79 3.94 4.90 5.92
C ILE A 79 4.19 5.33 7.37
N GLU A 80 3.92 6.59 7.70
CA GLU A 80 4.13 7.12 9.06
C GLU A 80 3.26 6.42 10.10
N LEU A 81 1.97 6.20 9.81
CA LEU A 81 1.03 5.48 10.67
C LEU A 81 1.51 4.05 10.94
N LEU A 82 1.99 3.35 9.90
CA LEU A 82 2.53 2.00 10.03
C LEU A 82 3.80 1.99 10.90
N ILE A 83 4.75 2.89 10.65
CA ILE A 83 5.98 2.99 11.43
C ILE A 83 5.64 3.26 12.90
N ASN A 84 4.79 4.25 13.17
CA ASN A 84 4.40 4.62 14.52
C ASN A 84 3.69 3.47 15.27
N ASP A 85 2.84 2.70 14.60
CA ASP A 85 2.21 1.51 15.17
C ASP A 85 3.25 0.43 15.50
N MET A 86 4.24 0.21 14.62
CA MET A 86 5.35 -0.73 14.89
C MET A 86 6.24 -0.28 16.06
N LEU A 87 6.53 1.03 16.16
CA LEU A 87 7.31 1.60 17.27
C LEU A 87 6.57 1.45 18.60
N LYS A 88 5.25 1.70 18.64
CA LYS A 88 4.41 1.46 19.83
C LYS A 88 4.43 0.00 20.29
N LYS A 89 4.66 -0.94 19.35
CA LYS A 89 4.81 -2.38 19.60
C LYS A 89 6.26 -2.80 19.90
N GLY A 90 7.14 -1.85 20.19
CA GLY A 90 8.52 -2.10 20.63
C GLY A 90 9.55 -2.18 19.51
N SER A 91 9.18 -1.94 18.25
CA SER A 91 10.16 -1.89 17.16
C SER A 91 11.01 -0.62 17.28
N LYS A 92 12.22 -0.64 16.71
CA LYS A 92 13.09 0.55 16.67
C LYS A 92 13.30 1.01 15.24
N LYS A 93 13.26 2.32 15.04
CA LYS A 93 13.39 2.94 13.70
C LYS A 93 14.69 2.53 12.99
N GLU A 94 15.79 2.43 13.74
CA GLU A 94 17.11 2.02 13.26
C GLU A 94 17.17 0.58 12.72
N ASN A 95 16.26 -0.28 13.16
CA ASN A 95 16.20 -1.68 12.73
C ASN A 95 15.30 -1.89 11.51
N LEU A 96 14.50 -0.90 11.13
CA LEU A 96 13.47 -1.08 10.13
C LEU A 96 14.08 -1.30 8.74
N THR A 97 13.52 -2.27 8.03
CA THR A 97 13.82 -2.54 6.62
C THR A 97 12.51 -2.52 5.83
N ALA A 98 12.58 -2.17 4.55
CA ALA A 98 11.41 -2.05 3.69
C ALA A 98 11.46 -2.99 2.48
N LYS A 99 10.28 -3.38 1.99
CA LYS A 99 10.08 -3.99 0.67
C LYS A 99 8.89 -3.33 -0.01
N ILE A 100 8.99 -3.08 -1.32
CA ILE A 100 8.00 -2.28 -2.07
C ILE A 100 7.37 -3.12 -3.19
N PHE A 101 6.04 -3.05 -3.32
CA PHE A 101 5.28 -3.79 -4.32
C PHE A 101 4.16 -2.94 -4.92
N GLY A 102 3.81 -3.21 -6.19
CA GLY A 102 2.64 -2.60 -6.85
C GLY A 102 3.01 -1.56 -7.91
N GLY A 103 2.19 -0.53 -8.07
CA GLY A 103 2.42 0.53 -9.06
C GLY A 103 2.31 0.05 -10.51
N SER A 104 1.55 -1.01 -10.74
CA SER A 104 1.28 -1.53 -12.08
C SER A 104 0.46 -0.52 -12.89
N ASN A 105 0.78 -0.39 -14.17
CA ASN A 105 -0.06 0.37 -15.09
C ASN A 105 -1.14 -0.55 -15.69
N VAL A 106 -2.23 -0.77 -14.93
CA VAL A 106 -3.30 -1.72 -15.31
C VAL A 106 -4.30 -1.08 -16.27
N LEU A 107 -4.49 0.24 -16.19
CA LEU A 107 -5.51 0.99 -16.91
C LEU A 107 -5.10 1.43 -18.32
N ASP A 108 -3.81 1.62 -18.58
CA ASP A 108 -3.36 2.05 -19.91
C ASP A 108 -3.21 0.84 -20.86
N ASP A 109 -4.14 0.74 -21.81
CA ASP A 109 -3.97 -0.12 -22.99
C ASP A 109 -2.90 0.46 -23.96
N CYS A 110 -2.37 1.65 -23.68
CA CYS A 110 -1.37 2.37 -24.48
C CYS A 110 -0.08 2.72 -23.68
N GLY A 111 0.71 1.71 -23.28
CA GLY A 111 2.10 1.92 -22.87
C GLY A 111 2.35 2.74 -21.59
N TYR A 112 3.62 3.09 -21.36
CA TYR A 112 4.09 3.82 -20.18
C TYR A 112 3.74 5.32 -20.28
N HIS A 113 2.87 5.80 -19.40
CA HIS A 113 2.62 7.24 -19.23
C HIS A 113 3.40 7.79 -18.02
N PRO A 114 4.24 8.84 -18.19
CA PRO A 114 4.99 9.47 -17.10
C PRO A 114 4.11 10.05 -15.98
N ASN A 115 2.87 10.42 -16.31
CA ASN A 115 1.89 10.96 -15.37
C ASN A 115 0.93 9.90 -14.81
N SER A 116 1.23 8.60 -14.99
CA SER A 116 0.42 7.54 -14.42
C SER A 116 0.55 7.51 -12.89
N THR A 117 -0.57 7.32 -12.20
CA THR A 117 -0.64 7.27 -10.73
C THR A 117 0.36 6.27 -10.14
N GLY A 118 0.59 5.14 -10.82
CA GLY A 118 1.54 4.12 -10.39
C GLY A 118 2.99 4.61 -10.35
N VAL A 119 3.47 5.28 -11.40
CA VAL A 119 4.85 5.82 -11.45
C VAL A 119 5.09 6.83 -10.33
N ASN A 120 4.14 7.75 -10.11
CA ASN A 120 4.23 8.74 -9.04
C ASN A 120 4.24 8.10 -7.65
N ASN A 121 3.44 7.06 -7.42
CA ASN A 121 3.45 6.32 -6.16
C ASN A 121 4.78 5.61 -5.91
N ILE A 122 5.40 5.05 -6.96
CA ILE A 122 6.71 4.39 -6.86
C ILE A 122 7.79 5.41 -6.50
N LEU A 123 7.86 6.52 -7.24
CA LEU A 123 8.85 7.57 -7.00
C LEU A 123 8.73 8.13 -5.58
N PHE A 124 7.50 8.40 -5.14
CA PHE A 124 7.22 8.82 -3.77
C PHE A 124 7.68 7.81 -2.73
N ALA A 125 7.37 6.51 -2.92
CA ALA A 125 7.78 5.47 -1.97
C ALA A 125 9.30 5.38 -1.84
N LEU A 126 10.03 5.47 -2.96
CA LEU A 126 11.49 5.42 -2.97
C LEU A 126 12.10 6.64 -2.27
N ASP A 127 11.60 7.84 -2.59
CA ASP A 127 12.08 9.10 -2.01
C ASP A 127 11.80 9.18 -0.50
N TYR A 128 10.59 8.79 -0.08
CA TYR A 128 10.20 8.79 1.34
C TYR A 128 11.09 7.83 2.15
N LEU A 129 11.28 6.59 1.69
CA LEU A 129 12.10 5.60 2.41
C LEU A 129 13.58 6.01 2.45
N SER A 130 14.08 6.64 1.39
CA SER A 130 15.43 7.22 1.36
C SER A 130 15.59 8.33 2.40
N THR A 131 14.63 9.25 2.46
CA THR A 131 14.59 10.37 3.42
C THR A 131 14.54 9.87 4.86
N GLU A 132 13.73 8.84 5.13
CA GLU A 132 13.59 8.20 6.43
C GLU A 132 14.77 7.26 6.79
N LYS A 133 15.73 7.08 5.87
CA LYS A 133 16.89 6.18 6.00
C LYS A 133 16.51 4.72 6.26
N ILE A 134 15.40 4.27 5.68
CA ILE A 134 14.94 2.88 5.78
C ILE A 134 15.43 2.10 4.54
N PRO A 135 16.35 1.14 4.69
CA PRO A 135 16.90 0.39 3.57
C PRO A 135 15.84 -0.48 2.87
N ILE A 136 15.80 -0.41 1.54
CA ILE A 136 14.93 -1.23 0.70
C ILE A 136 15.65 -2.54 0.40
N THR A 137 15.11 -3.66 0.89
CA THR A 137 15.69 -5.00 0.73
C THR A 137 15.13 -5.76 -0.48
N ALA A 138 13.96 -5.37 -0.98
CA ALA A 138 13.37 -5.90 -2.21
C ALA A 138 12.38 -4.91 -2.82
N ASN A 139 12.29 -4.89 -4.14
CA ASN A 139 11.38 -4.03 -4.88
C ASN A 139 10.82 -4.78 -6.11
N ASP A 140 9.51 -4.96 -6.18
CA ASP A 140 8.79 -5.45 -7.36
C ASP A 140 7.65 -4.49 -7.70
N THR A 141 8.00 -3.42 -8.39
CA THR A 141 7.10 -2.33 -8.77
C THR A 141 6.97 -2.18 -10.29
N GLY A 142 5.96 -1.45 -10.75
CA GLY A 142 5.75 -1.15 -12.17
C GLY A 142 5.19 -2.32 -12.97
N GLY A 143 5.39 -2.33 -14.28
CA GLY A 143 4.86 -3.37 -15.18
C GLY A 143 3.35 -3.27 -15.42
N ILE A 144 2.80 -4.27 -16.12
CA ILE A 144 1.42 -4.22 -16.66
C ILE A 144 0.45 -5.18 -15.96
N PHE A 145 0.93 -5.97 -15.01
CA PHE A 145 0.13 -7.01 -14.35
C PHE A 145 -0.18 -6.62 -12.91
N PRO A 146 -1.44 -6.78 -12.45
CA PRO A 146 -1.73 -6.67 -11.04
C PRO A 146 -1.05 -7.77 -10.23
N ARG A 147 -0.88 -7.51 -8.93
CA ARG A 147 -0.17 -8.41 -8.01
C ARG A 147 -1.03 -8.68 -6.79
N LYS A 148 -1.24 -9.95 -6.47
CA LYS A 148 -1.69 -10.35 -5.13
C LYS A 148 -0.46 -10.69 -4.31
N ILE A 149 -0.29 -10.03 -3.16
CA ILE A 149 0.82 -10.30 -2.25
C ILE A 149 0.31 -10.90 -0.95
N PHE A 150 1.12 -11.78 -0.37
CA PHE A 150 0.95 -12.32 0.99
C PHE A 150 2.26 -12.12 1.74
N TYR A 151 2.22 -11.29 2.77
CA TYR A 151 3.36 -10.91 3.59
C TYR A 151 3.31 -11.61 4.94
N ASN A 152 4.40 -12.25 5.34
CA ASN A 152 4.55 -12.77 6.70
C ASN A 152 5.34 -11.76 7.54
N PRO A 153 4.69 -11.08 8.52
CA PRO A 153 5.30 -9.99 9.27
C PRO A 153 6.32 -10.46 10.30
N ARG A 154 6.35 -11.75 10.64
CA ARG A 154 7.36 -12.35 11.53
C ARG A 154 8.68 -12.68 10.83
N THR A 155 8.65 -12.94 9.53
CA THR A 155 9.82 -13.45 8.77
C THR A 155 10.24 -12.57 7.59
N ALA A 156 9.51 -11.49 7.34
CA ALA A 156 9.64 -10.64 6.16
C ALA A 156 9.43 -11.34 4.80
N LYS A 157 8.94 -12.59 4.77
CA LYS A 157 8.73 -13.35 3.53
C LYS A 157 7.50 -12.85 2.79
N ILE A 158 7.60 -12.80 1.46
CA ILE A 158 6.53 -12.35 0.58
C ILE A 158 6.29 -13.37 -0.50
N PHE A 159 5.03 -13.79 -0.63
CA PHE A 159 4.55 -14.55 -1.77
C PHE A 159 3.82 -13.60 -2.70
N LEU A 160 4.30 -13.49 -3.93
CA LEU A 160 3.73 -12.62 -4.96
C LEU A 160 3.16 -13.48 -6.09
N LYS A 161 1.89 -13.23 -6.41
CA LYS A 161 1.22 -13.81 -7.58
C LYS A 161 0.85 -12.69 -8.54
N ARG A 162 1.44 -12.70 -9.73
CA ARG A 162 1.01 -11.82 -10.85
C ARG A 162 -0.27 -12.39 -11.44
N ILE A 163 -1.27 -11.54 -11.62
CA ILE A 163 -2.58 -11.91 -12.16
C ILE A 163 -2.54 -11.70 -13.67
N GLN A 164 -2.94 -12.72 -14.44
CA GLN A 164 -2.86 -12.67 -15.90
C GLN A 164 -4.05 -11.93 -16.50
N ARG A 165 -3.89 -11.49 -17.76
CA ARG A 165 -4.84 -10.59 -18.43
C ARG A 165 -6.21 -11.22 -18.77
N SER A 166 -6.33 -12.54 -18.67
CA SER A 166 -7.55 -13.29 -18.99
C SER A 166 -8.63 -13.26 -17.89
N ASP A 167 -8.33 -12.68 -16.72
CA ASP A 167 -9.15 -12.87 -15.53
C ASP A 167 -10.25 -11.79 -15.37
N LEU A 168 -11.45 -12.21 -14.95
CA LEU A 168 -12.53 -11.34 -14.43
C LEU A 168 -12.01 -10.33 -13.40
N THR A 169 -10.96 -10.72 -12.67
CA THR A 169 -10.25 -9.91 -11.67
C THR A 169 -9.66 -8.61 -12.22
N LEU A 170 -9.29 -8.55 -13.51
CA LEU A 170 -8.85 -7.28 -14.10
C LEU A 170 -9.99 -6.26 -14.23
N LYS A 171 -11.18 -6.72 -14.61
CA LYS A 171 -12.36 -5.84 -14.68
C LYS A 171 -12.69 -5.30 -13.30
N GLU A 172 -12.64 -6.16 -12.28
CA GLU A 172 -12.84 -5.76 -10.89
C GLU A 172 -11.80 -4.73 -10.41
N ILE A 173 -10.52 -4.93 -10.75
CA ILE A 173 -9.45 -4.00 -10.38
C ILE A 173 -9.63 -2.66 -11.10
N LYS A 174 -9.85 -2.67 -12.42
CA LYS A 174 -10.09 -1.45 -13.20
C LYS A 174 -11.31 -0.70 -12.65
N GLN A 175 -12.41 -1.41 -12.39
CA GLN A 175 -13.64 -0.82 -11.85
C GLN A 175 -13.43 -0.23 -10.45
N ARG A 176 -12.70 -0.92 -9.57
CA ARG A 176 -12.35 -0.40 -8.24
C ARG A 176 -11.49 0.85 -8.33
N GLU A 177 -10.49 0.86 -9.20
CA GLU A 177 -9.63 2.03 -9.40
C GLU A 177 -10.40 3.23 -9.98
N SER A 178 -11.30 3.00 -10.95
CA SER A 178 -12.13 4.05 -11.57
C SER A 178 -13.13 4.66 -10.60
N ILE A 179 -13.95 3.83 -9.93
CA ILE A 179 -14.94 4.29 -8.93
C ILE A 179 -14.25 5.15 -7.87
N TYR A 180 -13.04 4.76 -7.50
CA TYR A 180 -12.31 5.44 -6.46
C TYR A 180 -11.68 6.76 -6.93
N LYS A 181 -11.12 6.81 -8.15
CA LYS A 181 -10.67 8.07 -8.75
C LYS A 181 -11.80 9.10 -8.80
N GLU A 182 -13.00 8.67 -9.21
CA GLU A 182 -14.19 9.54 -9.21
C GLU A 182 -14.56 10.02 -7.80
N LYS A 183 -14.50 9.13 -6.80
CA LYS A 183 -14.80 9.49 -5.40
C LYS A 183 -13.84 10.57 -4.87
N ILE A 184 -12.53 10.39 -5.09
CA ILE A 184 -11.52 11.38 -4.68
C ILE A 184 -11.71 12.71 -5.40
N GLN A 185 -12.00 12.68 -6.71
CA GLN A 185 -12.23 13.90 -7.48
C GLN A 185 -13.46 14.68 -6.95
N ASN A 186 -14.54 13.97 -6.63
CA ASN A 186 -15.73 14.57 -6.04
C ASN A 186 -15.48 15.13 -4.61
N GLU A 187 -14.66 14.45 -3.81
CA GLU A 187 -14.23 14.93 -2.47
C GLU A 187 -13.33 16.18 -2.57
N GLN A 188 -12.53 16.31 -3.64
CA GLN A 188 -11.74 17.51 -3.91
C GLN A 188 -12.60 18.69 -4.38
N ILE A 189 -13.60 18.45 -5.24
CA ILE A 189 -14.51 19.50 -5.74
C ILE A 189 -15.33 20.09 -4.59
N LYS A 190 -15.91 19.26 -3.71
CA LYS A 190 -16.71 19.73 -2.56
C LYS A 190 -15.92 20.58 -1.56
N ALA A 191 -14.60 20.47 -1.56
CA ALA A 191 -13.73 21.24 -0.68
C ALA A 191 -13.30 22.60 -1.25
N GLY A 192 -13.50 22.83 -2.55
CA GLY A 192 -13.07 24.05 -3.24
C GLY A 192 -13.96 25.28 -2.99
N ASP A 193 -15.13 25.11 -2.37
CA ASP A 193 -16.16 26.15 -2.27
C ASP A 193 -16.14 26.98 -0.96
N ILE A 194 -14.98 27.11 -0.31
CA ILE A 194 -14.87 28.03 0.84
C ILE A 194 -13.99 29.21 0.47
N THR A 195 -14.65 30.27 -0.02
CA THR A 195 -14.07 31.60 -0.14
C THR A 195 -14.31 32.33 1.18
N TRP A 196 -13.27 32.62 1.95
CA TRP A 196 -13.36 33.55 3.08
C TRP A 196 -13.10 34.97 2.57
N PHE A 197 -13.99 35.90 2.91
CA PHE A 197 -13.75 37.35 2.84
C PHE A 197 -13.10 37.83 4.14
#